data_AF-A0A372LDE5-F1
#
_entry.id   AF-A0A372LDE5-F1
#
_cell.length_a   1.000
_cell.length_b   1.000
_cell.length_c   1.000
_cell.angle_alpha   90.00
_cell.angle_beta   90.00
_cell.angle_gamma   90.00
#
_symmetry.space_group_name_H-M   'P 1'
#
loop_
_entity.id
_entity.type
_entity.pdbx_description
1 polymer ?
#
loop_
_entity_poly.entity_id
_entity_poly.type
_entity_poly.pdbx_seq_one_letter_code
_entity_poly.pdbx_strand_id
1 'polypeptide(L)'
;MVIPSIFKTVQNRMKRLLTIAELNTDLTPHSLIHTHTSLLAEAGVSLEQIRDRLGQSDDQITQNVYLHVTQEMKKEASHKFTQLMRSLR
;
A
#
# COMPACT_ATOMS: atom_id res chain seq x y z
N MET A 1 -12.47 -21.19 6.97
CA MET A 1 -12.59 -21.08 8.45
C MET A 1 -11.22 -20.73 9.00
N VAL A 2 -10.95 -19.46 9.30
CA VAL A 2 -9.65 -19.03 9.88
C VAL A 2 -9.68 -19.37 11.35
N ILE A 3 -8.73 -20.15 11.83
CA ILE A 3 -8.63 -20.53 13.25
C ILE A 3 -8.35 -19.25 14.05
N PRO A 4 -9.25 -18.81 14.96
CA PRO A 4 -9.12 -17.54 15.69
C PRO A 4 -7.81 -17.36 16.48
N SER A 5 -7.10 -18.45 16.78
CA SER A 5 -5.81 -18.41 17.49
C SER A 5 -4.66 -17.91 16.62
N ILE A 6 -4.65 -18.17 15.31
CA ILE A 6 -3.55 -17.78 14.41
C ILE A 6 -3.52 -16.26 14.26
N PHE A 7 -4.68 -15.63 14.03
CA PHE A 7 -4.78 -14.19 13.86
C PHE A 7 -4.31 -13.42 15.10
N LYS A 8 -4.66 -13.90 16.31
CA LYS A 8 -4.16 -13.33 17.56
C LYS A 8 -2.66 -13.53 17.73
N THR A 9 -2.13 -14.71 17.38
CA THR A 9 -0.69 -14.98 17.43
C THR A 9 0.10 -14.05 16.50
N VAL A 10 -0.36 -13.88 15.26
CA VAL A 10 0.28 -12.99 14.27
C VAL A 10 0.25 -11.54 14.74
N GLN A 11 -0.89 -11.05 15.22
CA GLN A 11 -1.00 -9.68 15.75
C GLN A 11 -0.10 -9.46 16.97
N ASN A 12 -0.09 -10.38 17.93
CA ASN A 12 0.75 -10.28 19.12
C ASN A 12 2.24 -10.29 18.75
N ARG A 13 2.62 -11.14 17.78
CA ARG A 13 4.00 -11.17 17.28
C ARG A 13 4.36 -9.88 16.56
N MET A 14 3.48 -9.36 15.72
CA MET A 14 3.66 -8.09 15.02
C MET A 14 3.81 -6.94 16.01
N LYS A 15 2.94 -6.84 17.02
CA LYS A 15 3.04 -5.82 18.08
C LYS A 15 4.40 -5.84 18.77
N ARG A 16 4.90 -7.02 19.14
CA ARG A 16 6.24 -7.18 19.72
C ARG A 16 7.34 -6.69 18.77
N LEU A 17 7.25 -7.02 17.49
CA LEU A 17 8.25 -6.58 16.49
C LEU A 17 8.21 -5.07 16.28
N LEU A 18 7.02 -4.47 16.24
CA LEU A 18 6.83 -3.02 16.14
C LEU A 18 7.47 -2.30 17.33
N THR A 19 7.29 -2.82 18.54
CA THR A 19 7.95 -2.26 19.75
C THR A 19 9.47 -2.33 19.65
N ILE A 20 10.04 -3.47 19.20
CA ILE A 20 11.50 -3.62 19.05
C ILE A 20 12.05 -2.68 17.97
N ALA A 21 11.28 -2.46 16.91
CA ALA A 21 11.66 -1.57 15.81
C ALA A 21 11.35 -0.09 16.09
N GLU A 22 10.85 0.25 17.28
CA GLU A 22 10.44 1.61 17.66
C GLU A 22 9.41 2.22 16.69
N LEU A 23 8.52 1.38 16.15
CA LEU A 23 7.43 1.77 15.24
C LEU A 23 6.08 1.84 15.95
N ASN A 24 5.12 2.51 15.31
CA ASN A 24 3.75 2.61 15.81
C ASN A 24 3.14 1.22 16.02
N THR A 25 2.80 0.90 17.28
CA THR A 25 2.22 -0.40 17.67
C THR A 25 0.76 -0.59 17.28
N ASP A 26 0.10 0.45 16.77
CA ASP A 26 -1.27 0.39 16.26
C ASP A 26 -1.33 -0.14 14.82
N LEU A 27 -0.18 -0.34 14.18
CA LEU A 27 -0.10 -0.99 12.87
C LEU A 27 -0.57 -2.45 12.97
N THR A 28 -1.39 -2.85 12.01
CA THR A 28 -1.96 -4.19 11.93
C THR A 28 -1.43 -4.93 10.70
N PRO A 29 -1.60 -6.26 10.61
CA PRO A 29 -1.28 -6.98 9.38
C PRO A 29 -2.00 -6.41 8.15
N HIS A 30 -3.21 -5.88 8.34
CA HIS A 30 -3.95 -5.20 7.29
C HIS A 30 -3.21 -3.93 6.83
N SER A 31 -2.62 -3.13 7.73
CA SER A 31 -1.79 -1.96 7.36
C SER A 31 -0.65 -2.31 6.39
N LEU A 32 -0.07 -3.51 6.48
CA LEU A 32 0.97 -3.98 5.55
C LEU A 32 0.42 -4.25 4.14
N ILE A 33 -0.86 -4.62 4.00
CA ILE A 33 -1.52 -4.80 2.70
C ILE A 33 -1.65 -3.45 1.99
N HIS A 34 -1.92 -2.36 2.72
CA HIS A 34 -1.90 -1.00 2.16
C HIS A 34 -0.52 -0.66 1.63
N THR A 35 0.52 -0.84 2.44
CA THR A 35 1.91 -0.60 2.02
C THR A 35 2.28 -1.43 0.80
N HIS A 36 1.90 -2.70 0.77
CA HIS A 36 2.15 -3.58 -0.36
C HIS A 36 1.46 -3.08 -1.64
N THR A 37 0.20 -2.64 -1.52
CA THR A 37 -0.58 -2.08 -2.63
C THR A 37 0.05 -0.80 -3.16
N SER A 38 0.44 0.13 -2.28
CA SER A 38 1.09 1.38 -2.68
C SER A 38 2.39 1.13 -3.43
N LEU A 39 3.25 0.23 -2.93
CA LEU A 39 4.52 -0.10 -3.58
C LEU A 39 4.31 -0.73 -4.96
N LEU A 40 3.32 -1.61 -5.12
CA LEU A 40 3.01 -2.20 -6.42
C LEU A 40 2.42 -1.17 -7.39
N ALA A 41 1.58 -0.25 -6.90
CA ALA A 41 1.03 0.84 -7.70
C ALA A 41 2.14 1.79 -8.18
N GLU A 42 3.08 2.17 -7.31
CA GLU A 42 4.26 2.97 -7.64
C GLU A 42 5.16 2.28 -8.68
N ALA A 43 5.28 0.95 -8.59
CA ALA A 43 5.99 0.14 -9.57
C ALA A 43 5.24 -0.04 -10.91
N GLY A 44 4.04 0.55 -11.05
CA GLY A 44 3.25 0.50 -12.28
C GLY A 44 2.48 -0.80 -12.51
N VAL A 45 2.32 -1.64 -11.49
CA VAL A 45 1.52 -2.87 -11.55
C VAL A 45 0.04 -2.52 -11.66
N SER A 46 -0.75 -3.29 -12.43
CA SER A 46 -2.17 -3.00 -12.59
C SER A 46 -2.98 -3.38 -11.34
N LEU A 47 -4.10 -2.69 -11.10
CA LEU A 47 -5.00 -3.01 -9.99
C LEU A 47 -5.49 -4.46 -10.04
N GLU A 48 -5.74 -5.00 -11.23
CA GLU A 48 -6.18 -6.39 -11.41
C GLU A 48 -5.11 -7.39 -10.94
N GLN A 49 -3.85 -7.16 -11.33
CA GLN A 49 -2.71 -7.98 -10.89
C GLN A 49 -2.50 -7.89 -9.36
N ILE A 50 -2.69 -6.71 -8.78
CA ILE A 50 -2.59 -6.53 -7.32
C ILE A 50 -3.71 -7.31 -6.61
N ARG A 51 -4.95 -7.24 -7.11
CA ARG A 51 -6.11 -7.95 -6.53
C ARG A 51 -5.96 -9.47 -6.61
N ASP A 52 -5.42 -9.98 -7.72
CA ASP A 52 -5.12 -11.40 -7.89
C ASP A 52 -4.10 -11.88 -6.85
N ARG A 53 -3.01 -11.12 -6.64
CA ARG A 53 -2.00 -11.45 -5.61
C ARG A 53 -2.53 -11.39 -4.18
N LEU A 54 -3.52 -10.54 -3.91
CA LEU A 54 -4.14 -10.40 -2.60
C LEU A 54 -5.32 -11.37 -2.37
N GLY A 55 -5.72 -12.14 -3.38
CA GLY A 55 -6.78 -13.14 -3.26
C GLY A 55 -8.19 -12.55 -3.16
N GLN A 56 -8.45 -11.40 -3.80
CA GLN A 56 -9.77 -10.73 -3.87
C GLN A 56 -10.44 -10.40 -2.51
N SER A 57 -9.70 -10.48 -1.40
CA SER A 57 -10.30 -10.41 -0.07
C SER A 57 -10.60 -8.99 0.41
N ASP A 58 -10.11 -7.94 -0.28
CA ASP A 58 -10.27 -6.56 0.19
C ASP A 58 -10.25 -5.52 -0.95
N ASP A 59 -11.25 -5.60 -1.82
CA ASP A 59 -11.27 -4.87 -3.08
C ASP A 59 -11.39 -3.36 -2.92
N GLN A 60 -12.27 -2.89 -2.02
CA GLN A 60 -12.58 -1.47 -1.92
C GLN A 60 -11.41 -0.65 -1.34
N ILE A 61 -10.78 -1.17 -0.29
CA ILE A 61 -9.67 -0.48 0.37
C ILE A 61 -8.44 -0.48 -0.56
N THR A 62 -8.12 -1.65 -1.14
CA THR A 62 -7.03 -1.80 -2.13
C THR A 62 -7.23 -0.86 -3.31
N GLN A 63 -8.45 -0.77 -3.85
CA GLN A 63 -8.79 0.14 -4.93
C GLN A 63 -8.61 1.61 -4.52
N ASN A 64 -9.05 2.00 -3.33
CA ASN A 64 -8.91 3.38 -2.86
C ASN A 64 -7.42 3.78 -2.73
N VAL A 65 -6.59 2.90 -2.16
CA VAL A 65 -5.14 3.11 -2.04
C VAL A 65 -4.51 3.23 -3.42
N TYR A 66 -4.82 2.30 -4.33
CA TYR A 66 -4.31 2.29 -5.69
C TYR A 66 -4.66 3.59 -6.45
N LEU A 67 -5.93 3.99 -6.38
CA LEU A 67 -6.39 5.23 -7.01
C LEU A 67 -5.69 6.44 -6.41
N HIS A 68 -5.53 6.51 -5.10
CA HIS A 68 -4.84 7.62 -4.45
C HIS A 68 -3.39 7.74 -4.93
N VAL A 69 -2.63 6.65 -4.90
CA VAL A 69 -1.21 6.62 -5.31
C VAL A 69 -1.05 6.98 -6.78
N THR A 70 -1.84 6.36 -7.66
CA THR A 70 -1.74 6.63 -9.11
C THR A 70 -2.14 8.05 -9.50
N GLN A 71 -3.04 8.70 -8.76
CA GLN A 71 -3.39 10.11 -8.99
C GLN A 71 -2.26 11.05 -8.60
N GLU A 72 -1.59 10.81 -7.47
CA GLU A 72 -0.42 11.61 -7.09
C GLU A 72 0.73 11.42 -8.08
N MET A 73 0.97 10.20 -8.57
CA MET A 73 1.96 9.94 -9.63
C MET A 73 1.66 10.72 -10.91
N LYS A 74 0.38 10.78 -11.35
CA LYS A 74 -0.04 11.55 -12.53
C LYS A 74 0.19 13.05 -12.33
N LYS A 75 -0.14 13.57 -11.14
CA LYS A 75 0.07 14.98 -10.79
C LYS A 75 1.57 15.32 -10.76
N GLU A 76 2.40 14.46 -10.19
CA GLU A 76 3.84 14.61 -10.16
C GLU A 76 4.43 14.60 -11.59
N ALA A 77 4.00 13.66 -12.43
CA ALA A 77 4.41 13.60 -13.83
C ALA A 77 4.04 14.89 -14.59
N SER A 78 2.82 15.40 -14.42
CA SER A 78 2.39 16.67 -14.99
C SER A 78 3.23 17.85 -14.50
N HIS A 79 3.61 17.86 -13.21
CA HIS A 79 4.44 18.90 -12.63
C HIS A 79 5.86 18.87 -13.20
N LYS A 80 6.49 17.70 -13.25
CA LYS A 80 7.82 17.48 -13.84
C LYS A 80 7.84 17.91 -15.32
N PHE A 81 6.82 17.56 -16.07
CA PHE A 81 6.68 17.98 -17.47
C PHE A 81 6.58 19.51 -17.60
N THR A 82 5.79 20.17 -16.74
CA THR A 82 5.67 21.64 -16.74
C THR A 82 7.01 22.31 -16.41
N GLN A 83 7.76 21.78 -15.44
CA GLN A 83 9.09 22.29 -15.09
C GLN A 83 10.08 22.15 -16.26
N LEU A 84 10.11 20.99 -16.91
CA LEU A 84 10.93 20.76 -18.10
C LEU A 84 10.61 21.79 -19.19
N MET A 85 9.34 22.00 -19.51
CA MET A 85 8.91 22.98 -20.50
C MET A 85 9.29 24.43 -20.15
N ARG A 86 9.32 24.78 -18.85
CA ARG A 86 9.78 26.10 -18.40
C ARG A 86 11.30 26.27 -18.54
N SER A 87 12.08 25.21 -18.29
CA SER A 87 13.55 25.27 -18.43
C SER A 87 14.05 25.36 -19.87
N LEU A 88 13.20 25.01 -20.84
CA LEU A 88 13.51 25.10 -22.27
C LEU A 88 13.24 26.48 -22.87
N ARG A 89 12.74 27.43 -22.07
CA ARG A 89 12.47 28.82 -22.46
C ARG A 89 13.54 29.74 -21.90
#